data_AF-A0A6A2ZB32-F1
#
_entry.id   AF-A0A6A2ZB32-F1
#
_cell.length_a   1.000
_cell.length_b   1.000
_cell.length_c   1.000
_cell.angle_alpha   90.00
_cell.angle_beta   90.00
_cell.angle_gamma   90.00
#
_symmetry.space_group_name_H-M   'P 1'
#
loop_
_entity.id
_entity.type
_entity.pdbx_description
1 polymer ?
#
loop_
_entity_poly.entity_id
_entity_poly.type
_entity_poly.pdbx_seq_one_letter_code
_entity_poly.pdbx_strand_id
1 'polypeptide(L)'
;MLEKRTNLFYPATRPYTWLALAYLPGCGPIKGTVTTARVDFNVETSKFLIHGYTSYGKIEDAERLVMEMHGEALQVDAYMFNLMINGYCKLGSIENVLLLLIRMSNRGVKPNADTYWPIINWYSKVVGMEMMMKYVKTDAKDGIELDKVMYDMLINRFCQNGMADEAFELPIEMERKGFHADVSLCNQIGELLCETNQTEKAKMLVNIMIKRGKCPKTVSFTSAIS
;
A
#
# COMPACT_ATOMS: atom_id res chain seq x y z
N MET A 1 -51.05 -21.03 39.38
CA MET A 1 -51.17 -19.85 38.48
C MET A 1 -49.75 -19.46 38.11
N LEU A 2 -49.27 -19.81 36.91
CA LEU A 2 -49.08 -18.88 35.76
C LEU A 2 -48.27 -17.63 36.20
N GLU A 3 -47.12 -17.22 35.66
CA GLU A 3 -46.60 -17.38 34.30
C GLU A 3 -45.12 -16.90 34.22
N LYS A 4 -44.44 -17.30 33.14
CA LYS A 4 -43.06 -17.01 32.72
C LYS A 4 -42.74 -15.51 32.59
N ARG A 5 -41.49 -15.11 32.86
CA ARG A 5 -40.66 -14.20 32.02
C ARG A 5 -39.17 -14.50 32.25
N THR A 6 -38.58 -15.39 31.46
CA THR A 6 -37.72 -15.09 30.27
C THR A 6 -36.42 -14.34 30.59
N ASN A 7 -35.33 -15.09 30.42
CA ASN A 7 -33.95 -14.64 30.22
C ASN A 7 -33.85 -13.31 29.46
N LEU A 8 -33.09 -12.37 30.02
CA LEU A 8 -32.30 -11.45 29.23
C LEU A 8 -30.86 -11.52 29.74
N PHE A 9 -30.04 -12.17 28.93
CA PHE A 9 -28.59 -12.15 28.96
C PHE A 9 -28.07 -10.73 29.22
N TYR A 10 -27.29 -10.55 30.29
CA TYR A 10 -26.19 -9.60 30.25
C TYR A 10 -25.10 -10.20 29.33
N PRO A 11 -24.47 -9.42 28.45
CA PRO A 11 -23.16 -8.91 28.87
C PRO A 11 -22.75 -7.53 28.33
N ALA A 12 -21.89 -6.89 29.12
CA ALA A 12 -20.84 -5.95 28.73
C ALA A 12 -21.23 -4.72 27.89
N THR A 13 -21.49 -3.62 28.60
CA THR A 13 -21.24 -2.26 28.12
C THR A 13 -19.89 -2.18 27.37
N ARG A 14 -19.95 -1.87 26.08
CA ARG A 14 -18.82 -1.79 25.15
C ARG A 14 -17.81 -0.70 25.62
N PRO A 15 -16.50 -0.95 25.65
CA PRO A 15 -15.48 -0.02 26.17
C PRO A 15 -15.23 1.22 25.29
N TYR A 16 -15.86 1.31 24.12
CA TYR A 16 -15.63 2.38 23.15
C TYR A 16 -16.21 3.75 23.55
N THR A 17 -17.06 3.80 24.58
CA THR A 17 -17.66 5.07 25.03
C THR A 17 -16.67 6.03 25.68
N TRP A 18 -15.50 5.56 26.11
CA TRP A 18 -14.54 6.41 26.85
C TRP A 18 -13.30 6.81 26.04
N LEU A 19 -12.97 6.10 24.95
CA LEU A 19 -11.71 6.33 24.21
C LEU A 19 -11.79 7.44 23.16
N ALA A 20 -12.99 7.83 22.71
CA ALA A 20 -13.14 8.85 21.67
C ALA A 20 -12.75 10.28 22.12
N LEU A 21 -12.66 10.56 23.43
CA LEU A 21 -12.43 11.91 23.97
C LEU A 21 -10.99 12.20 24.38
N ALA A 22 -10.06 11.24 24.28
CA ALA A 22 -8.67 11.43 24.68
C ALA A 22 -7.72 11.81 23.52
N TYR A 23 -8.21 11.86 22.27
CA TYR A 23 -7.35 11.79 21.08
C TYR A 23 -7.41 12.99 20.11
N LEU A 24 -7.96 14.14 20.52
CA LEU A 24 -7.84 15.39 19.75
C LEU A 24 -6.66 16.24 20.25
N PRO A 25 -5.61 16.47 19.46
CA PRO A 25 -4.48 17.30 19.88
C PRO A 25 -4.88 18.79 19.84
N GLY A 26 -4.94 19.43 21.01
CA GLY A 26 -5.04 20.90 21.13
C GLY A 26 -6.20 21.46 21.96
N CYS A 27 -7.13 20.65 22.46
CA CYS A 27 -8.18 21.15 23.35
C CYS A 27 -7.80 20.93 24.83
N GLY A 28 -7.63 22.03 25.58
CA GLY A 28 -7.63 21.99 27.04
C GLY A 28 -8.94 21.40 27.58
N PRO A 29 -9.03 21.07 28.89
CA PRO A 29 -10.20 20.40 29.45
C PRO A 29 -11.44 21.28 29.25
N ILE A 30 -12.31 20.87 28.34
CA ILE A 30 -13.61 21.51 28.12
C ILE A 30 -14.47 21.19 29.33
N LYS A 31 -14.47 22.08 30.32
CA LYS A 31 -15.48 22.10 31.39
C LYS A 31 -16.82 22.51 30.78
N GLY A 32 -17.51 21.54 30.20
CA GLY A 32 -18.84 21.71 29.64
C GLY A 32 -19.44 20.34 29.39
N THR A 33 -20.61 20.11 29.96
CA THR A 33 -21.44 18.91 29.85
C THR A 33 -21.32 18.22 28.48
N VAL A 34 -20.57 17.12 28.44
CA VAL A 34 -20.53 16.23 27.28
C VAL A 34 -21.86 15.51 27.22
N THR A 35 -22.77 15.99 26.38
CA THR A 35 -23.87 15.19 25.89
C THR A 35 -23.28 13.93 25.28
N THR A 36 -23.59 12.78 25.88
CA THR A 36 -23.20 11.45 25.43
C THR A 36 -23.83 11.18 24.06
N ALA A 37 -23.20 11.70 23.00
CA ALA A 37 -23.50 11.26 21.65
C ALA A 37 -23.16 9.78 21.59
N ARG A 38 -24.18 8.92 21.41
CA ARG A 38 -23.97 7.52 21.05
C ARG A 38 -23.24 7.53 19.72
N VAL A 39 -21.94 7.25 19.76
CA VAL A 39 -21.19 6.96 18.54
C VAL A 39 -21.52 5.52 18.19
N ASP A 40 -22.38 5.35 17.18
CA ASP A 40 -22.78 4.03 16.73
C ASP A 40 -21.58 3.29 16.12
N PHE A 41 -21.43 2.02 16.48
CA PHE A 41 -20.39 1.17 15.92
C PHE A 41 -20.73 0.87 14.46
N ASN A 42 -20.10 1.61 13.56
CA ASN A 42 -20.32 1.53 12.12
C ASN A 42 -19.00 1.69 11.37
N VAL A 43 -19.04 1.43 10.06
CA VAL A 43 -17.88 1.48 9.16
C VAL A 43 -17.11 2.80 9.30
N GLU A 44 -17.82 3.92 9.36
CA GLU A 44 -17.20 5.24 9.29
C GLU A 44 -16.51 5.65 10.58
N THR A 45 -17.14 5.39 11.73
CA THR A 45 -16.50 5.57 13.03
C THR A 45 -15.24 4.71 13.14
N SER A 46 -15.33 3.45 12.70
CA SER A 46 -14.19 2.54 12.77
C SER A 46 -13.03 2.98 11.87
N LYS A 47 -13.27 3.61 10.71
CA LYS A 47 -12.19 4.22 9.90
C LYS A 47 -11.39 5.25 10.69
N PHE A 48 -12.08 6.15 11.39
CA PHE A 48 -11.41 7.18 12.19
C PHE A 48 -10.60 6.56 13.33
N LEU A 49 -11.14 5.54 13.99
CA LEU A 49 -10.44 4.83 15.06
C LEU A 49 -9.21 4.06 14.54
N ILE A 50 -9.34 3.33 13.43
CA ILE A 50 -8.21 2.64 12.77
C ILE A 50 -7.13 3.65 12.37
N HIS A 51 -7.51 4.79 11.79
CA HIS A 51 -6.57 5.84 11.44
C HIS A 51 -5.86 6.41 12.68
N GLY A 52 -6.60 6.63 13.77
CA GLY A 52 -6.02 7.02 15.05
C GLY A 52 -5.01 5.99 15.55
N TYR A 53 -5.43 4.74 15.75
CA TYR A 53 -4.58 3.66 16.25
C TYR A 53 -3.30 3.49 15.42
N THR A 54 -3.41 3.47 14.10
CA THR A 54 -2.25 3.34 13.19
C THR A 54 -1.32 4.56 13.25
N SER A 55 -1.85 5.77 13.40
CA SER A 55 -1.05 7.00 13.54
C SER A 55 -0.25 7.05 14.84
N TYR A 56 -0.78 6.44 15.91
CA TYR A 56 -0.08 6.32 17.20
C TYR A 56 0.76 5.04 17.32
N GLY A 57 0.90 4.26 16.25
CA GLY A 57 1.68 3.02 16.24
C GLY A 57 1.04 1.85 17.00
N LYS A 58 -0.23 1.97 17.42
CA LYS A 58 -0.99 0.92 18.10
C LYS A 58 -1.68 0.01 17.08
N ILE A 59 -0.89 -0.65 16.24
CA ILE A 59 -1.44 -1.35 15.08
C ILE A 59 -2.20 -2.61 15.50
N GLU A 60 -1.79 -3.26 16.59
CA GLU A 60 -2.49 -4.42 17.14
C GLU A 60 -3.92 -4.06 17.60
N ASP A 61 -4.12 -2.84 18.11
CA ASP A 61 -5.45 -2.33 18.46
C ASP A 61 -6.29 -2.07 17.20
N ALA A 62 -5.68 -1.57 16.12
CA ALA A 62 -6.34 -1.43 14.82
C ALA A 62 -6.74 -2.81 14.24
N GLU A 63 -5.88 -3.83 14.34
CA GLU A 63 -6.21 -5.18 13.89
C GLU A 63 -7.38 -5.77 14.69
N ARG A 64 -7.37 -5.56 16.02
CA ARG A 64 -8.47 -6.01 16.88
C ARG A 64 -9.79 -5.38 16.49
N LEU A 65 -9.79 -4.08 16.23
CA LEU A 65 -10.98 -3.37 15.77
C LEU A 65 -11.49 -3.93 14.43
N VAL A 66 -10.59 -4.26 13.49
CA VAL A 66 -10.93 -4.90 12.22
C VAL A 66 -11.52 -6.31 12.40
N MET A 67 -11.08 -7.06 13.41
CA MET A 67 -11.67 -8.36 13.77
C MET A 67 -13.07 -8.20 14.37
N GLU A 68 -13.28 -7.19 15.21
CA GLU A 68 -14.59 -6.88 15.78
C GLU A 68 -15.59 -6.40 14.72
N MET A 69 -15.16 -5.54 13.81
CA MET A 69 -15.96 -5.15 12.64
C MET A 69 -16.43 -6.36 11.85
N HIS A 70 -15.57 -7.35 11.67
CA HIS A 70 -15.91 -8.59 10.99
C HIS A 70 -16.95 -9.42 11.75
N GLY A 71 -16.81 -9.53 13.08
CA GLY A 71 -17.79 -10.22 13.93
C GLY A 71 -19.19 -9.60 13.89
N GLU A 72 -19.27 -8.29 13.63
CA GLU A 72 -20.51 -7.53 13.47
C GLU A 72 -20.98 -7.43 12.00
N ALA A 73 -20.40 -8.23 11.10
CA ALA A 73 -20.68 -8.23 9.66
C ALA A 73 -20.50 -6.85 8.98
N LEU A 74 -19.68 -5.96 9.55
CA LEU A 74 -19.33 -4.69 8.94
C LEU A 74 -18.25 -4.90 7.86
N GLN A 75 -18.43 -4.21 6.74
CA GLN A 75 -17.48 -4.29 5.62
C GLN A 75 -16.20 -3.52 5.94
N VAL A 76 -15.07 -4.22 5.83
CA VAL A 76 -13.73 -3.62 5.90
C VAL A 76 -13.29 -3.35 4.47
N ASP A 77 -12.93 -2.10 4.17
CA ASP A 77 -12.51 -1.69 2.84
C ASP A 77 -10.98 -1.65 2.69
N ALA A 78 -10.51 -1.41 1.47
CA ALA A 78 -9.09 -1.33 1.17
C ALA A 78 -8.39 -0.19 1.93
N TYR A 79 -9.10 0.91 2.21
CA TYR A 79 -8.54 2.05 2.93
C TYR A 79 -8.10 1.65 4.35
N MET A 80 -8.94 0.92 5.09
CA MET A 80 -8.59 0.43 6.43
C MET A 80 -7.36 -0.49 6.42
N PHE A 81 -7.26 -1.39 5.44
CA PHE A 81 -6.08 -2.26 5.27
C PHE A 81 -4.82 -1.44 4.96
N ASN A 82 -4.93 -0.47 4.07
CA ASN A 82 -3.81 0.39 3.67
C ASN A 82 -3.26 1.21 4.85
N LEU A 83 -4.13 1.65 5.78
CA LEU A 83 -3.70 2.31 7.01
C LEU A 83 -2.83 1.40 7.88
N MET A 84 -3.26 0.15 8.09
CA MET A 84 -2.50 -0.82 8.89
C MET A 84 -1.20 -1.22 8.21
N ILE A 85 -1.21 -1.45 6.89
CA ILE A 85 -0.02 -1.75 6.08
C ILE A 85 0.99 -0.62 6.18
N ASN A 86 0.56 0.64 5.99
CA ASN A 86 1.45 1.79 6.13
C ASN A 86 2.02 1.89 7.56
N GLY A 87 1.21 1.59 8.57
CA GLY A 87 1.69 1.49 9.95
C GLY A 87 2.80 0.44 10.10
N TYR A 88 2.59 -0.79 9.63
CA TYR A 88 3.58 -1.86 9.78
C TYR A 88 4.84 -1.61 8.96
N CYS A 89 4.72 -0.98 7.78
CA CYS A 89 5.86 -0.47 7.03
C CYS A 89 6.68 0.51 7.87
N LYS A 90 6.05 1.46 8.58
CA LYS A 90 6.77 2.40 9.46
C LYS A 90 7.45 1.71 10.64
N LEU A 91 6.87 0.63 11.16
CA LEU A 91 7.48 -0.19 12.23
C LEU A 91 8.56 -1.16 11.70
N GLY A 92 8.70 -1.31 10.38
CA GLY A 92 9.65 -2.25 9.78
C GLY A 92 9.26 -3.71 9.85
N SER A 93 7.98 -4.01 10.11
CA SER A 93 7.50 -5.38 10.27
C SER A 93 6.93 -5.93 8.96
N ILE A 94 7.80 -6.52 8.14
CA ILE A 94 7.39 -7.07 6.85
C ILE A 94 6.46 -8.27 6.96
N GLU A 95 6.68 -9.15 7.93
CA GLU A 95 5.86 -10.35 8.14
C GLU A 95 4.38 -9.98 8.33
N ASN A 96 4.11 -8.92 9.10
CA ASN A 96 2.76 -8.41 9.33
C ASN A 96 2.17 -7.73 8.09
N VAL A 97 2.97 -7.01 7.30
CA VAL A 97 2.53 -6.46 6.01
C VAL A 97 2.04 -7.58 5.07
N LEU A 98 2.80 -8.68 4.99
CA LEU A 98 2.44 -9.82 4.14
C LEU A 98 1.19 -10.54 4.64
N LEU A 99 1.09 -10.73 5.96
CA LEU A 99 -0.10 -11.30 6.58
C LEU A 99 -1.35 -10.45 6.29
N LEU A 100 -1.22 -9.12 6.31
CA LEU A 100 -2.31 -8.22 5.96
C LEU A 100 -2.68 -8.30 4.48
N LEU A 101 -1.72 -8.41 3.56
CA LEU A 101 -2.01 -8.62 2.13
C LEU A 101 -2.78 -9.93 1.88
N ILE A 102 -2.37 -11.02 2.54
CA ILE A 102 -3.06 -12.31 2.47
C ILE A 102 -4.48 -12.19 3.05
N ARG A 103 -4.64 -11.53 4.21
CA ARG A 103 -5.97 -11.28 4.82
C ARG A 103 -6.86 -10.43 3.92
N MET A 104 -6.31 -9.42 3.26
CA MET A 104 -7.02 -8.55 2.32
C MET A 104 -7.56 -9.39 1.15
N SER A 105 -6.70 -10.21 0.54
CA SER A 105 -7.07 -11.12 -0.56
C SER A 105 -8.11 -12.17 -0.15
N ASN A 106 -7.91 -12.85 0.99
CA ASN A 106 -8.85 -13.84 1.53
C ASN A 106 -10.24 -13.27 1.83
N ARG A 107 -10.33 -11.95 2.05
CA ARG A 107 -11.58 -11.22 2.28
C ARG A 107 -12.17 -10.64 0.99
N GLY A 108 -11.60 -10.95 -0.17
CA GLY A 108 -12.05 -10.43 -1.47
C GLY A 108 -11.77 -8.94 -1.66
N VAL A 109 -10.97 -8.33 -0.79
CA VAL A 109 -10.53 -6.95 -0.94
C VAL A 109 -9.27 -6.97 -1.80
N LYS A 110 -9.29 -6.31 -2.96
CA LYS A 110 -8.14 -6.30 -3.86
C LYS A 110 -7.15 -5.22 -3.42
N PRO A 111 -5.87 -5.57 -3.20
CA PRO A 111 -4.80 -4.59 -3.08
C PRO A 111 -4.82 -3.61 -4.25
N ASN A 112 -4.48 -2.35 -3.98
CA ASN A 112 -4.42 -1.30 -4.98
C ASN A 112 -3.08 -0.53 -4.89
N ALA A 113 -2.95 0.52 -5.70
CA ALA A 113 -1.79 1.39 -5.71
C ALA A 113 -1.37 1.88 -4.30
N ASP A 114 -2.35 2.32 -3.50
CA ASP A 114 -2.13 2.83 -2.15
C ASP A 114 -1.70 1.72 -1.17
N THR A 115 -2.00 0.46 -1.46
CA THR A 115 -1.51 -0.71 -0.71
C THR A 115 -0.03 -0.93 -0.94
N TYR A 116 0.43 -0.88 -2.20
CA TYR A 116 1.80 -1.25 -2.57
C TYR A 116 2.81 -0.11 -2.43
N TRP A 117 2.38 1.15 -2.57
CA TRP A 117 3.29 2.29 -2.49
C TRP A 117 4.07 2.37 -1.16
N PRO A 118 3.42 2.24 0.03
CA PRO A 118 4.14 2.23 1.30
C PRO A 118 5.16 1.08 1.40
N ILE A 119 4.82 -0.09 0.84
CA ILE A 119 5.66 -1.29 0.84
C ILE A 119 6.92 -1.04 0.01
N ILE A 120 6.76 -0.62 -1.25
CA ILE A 120 7.87 -0.31 -2.16
C ILE A 120 8.78 0.77 -1.57
N ASN A 121 8.19 1.83 -1.03
CA ASN A 121 8.94 2.93 -0.42
C ASN A 121 9.72 2.49 0.82
N TRP A 122 9.15 1.60 1.64
CA TRP A 122 9.82 1.05 2.82
C TRP A 122 10.98 0.14 2.44
N TYR A 123 10.77 -0.83 1.54
CA TYR A 123 11.81 -1.75 1.07
C TYR A 123 13.01 -0.99 0.51
N SER A 124 12.73 0.05 -0.29
CA SER A 124 13.76 0.90 -0.87
C SER A 124 14.64 1.61 0.17
N LYS A 125 14.13 1.88 1.37
CA LYS A 125 14.84 2.66 2.40
C LYS A 125 15.55 1.78 3.42
N VAL A 126 15.00 0.62 3.76
CA VAL A 126 15.42 -0.17 4.92
C VAL A 126 16.18 -1.44 4.54
N VAL A 127 15.66 -2.20 3.56
CA VAL A 127 16.12 -3.57 3.25
C VAL A 127 16.95 -3.62 1.98
N GLY A 128 16.74 -2.65 1.07
CA GLY A 128 17.37 -2.60 -0.24
C GLY A 128 16.46 -3.14 -1.35
N MET A 129 16.60 -2.58 -2.54
CA MET A 129 15.76 -2.91 -3.70
C MET A 129 16.00 -4.32 -4.24
N GLU A 130 17.18 -4.90 -4.04
CA GLU A 130 17.50 -6.28 -4.45
C GLU A 130 16.59 -7.30 -3.74
N MET A 131 16.38 -7.13 -2.44
CA MET A 131 15.48 -8.00 -1.66
C MET A 131 14.02 -7.82 -2.07
N MET A 132 13.61 -6.61 -2.46
CA MET A 132 12.28 -6.36 -3.04
C MET A 132 12.13 -7.12 -4.37
N MET A 133 13.14 -7.09 -5.23
CA MET A 133 13.11 -7.84 -6.50
C MET A 133 13.02 -9.34 -6.28
N LYS A 134 13.76 -9.87 -5.30
CA LYS A 134 13.61 -11.26 -4.89
C LYS A 134 12.16 -11.53 -4.46
N TYR A 135 11.58 -10.69 -3.64
CA TYR A 135 10.19 -10.87 -3.19
C TYR A 135 9.17 -10.86 -4.34
N VAL A 136 9.38 -9.99 -5.33
CA VAL A 136 8.56 -9.91 -6.55
C VAL A 136 8.77 -11.11 -7.48
N LYS A 137 10.01 -11.57 -7.68
CA LYS A 137 10.38 -12.58 -8.68
C LYS A 137 10.28 -14.04 -8.17
N THR A 138 10.54 -14.31 -6.90
CA THR A 138 10.80 -15.69 -6.43
C THR A 138 9.54 -16.48 -6.07
N ASP A 139 8.41 -15.84 -5.76
CA ASP A 139 7.21 -16.54 -5.31
C ASP A 139 6.09 -16.47 -6.34
N ALA A 140 6.26 -17.06 -7.51
CA ALA A 140 5.15 -17.18 -8.47
C ALA A 140 3.97 -18.06 -7.96
N LYS A 141 4.11 -18.72 -6.79
CA LYS A 141 3.03 -19.47 -6.12
C LYS A 141 2.37 -18.72 -4.95
N ASP A 142 3.09 -17.84 -4.25
CA ASP A 142 2.65 -17.13 -3.02
C ASP A 142 2.89 -15.61 -3.07
N GLY A 143 3.46 -15.10 -4.16
CA GLY A 143 3.98 -13.75 -4.32
C GLY A 143 2.96 -12.78 -4.89
N ILE A 144 3.36 -11.51 -4.91
CA ILE A 144 2.51 -10.41 -5.35
C ILE A 144 2.41 -10.43 -6.87
N GLU A 145 1.21 -10.70 -7.38
CA GLU A 145 0.91 -10.53 -8.79
C GLU A 145 0.93 -9.04 -9.15
N LEU A 146 2.00 -8.61 -9.82
CA LEU A 146 2.14 -7.22 -10.25
C LEU A 146 1.15 -6.86 -11.35
N ASP A 147 0.41 -5.78 -11.13
CA ASP A 147 -0.41 -5.11 -12.13
C ASP A 147 0.38 -3.96 -12.79
N LYS A 148 -0.22 -3.32 -13.80
CA LYS A 148 0.40 -2.19 -14.50
C LYS A 148 0.89 -1.10 -13.54
N VAL A 149 0.08 -0.75 -12.55
CA VAL A 149 0.34 0.38 -11.65
C VAL A 149 1.51 0.05 -10.72
N MET A 150 1.62 -1.21 -10.28
CA MET A 150 2.77 -1.68 -9.51
C MET A 150 4.06 -1.69 -10.34
N TYR A 151 4.01 -2.14 -11.60
CA TYR A 151 5.18 -2.06 -12.49
C TYR A 151 5.65 -0.62 -12.67
N ASP A 152 4.73 0.31 -12.93
CA ASP A 152 5.05 1.73 -13.09
C ASP A 152 5.71 2.30 -11.82
N MET A 153 5.20 1.95 -10.62
CA MET A 153 5.81 2.37 -9.35
C MET A 153 7.20 1.80 -9.12
N LEU A 154 7.38 0.50 -9.36
CA LEU A 154 8.66 -0.18 -9.18
C LEU A 154 9.72 0.44 -10.11
N ILE A 155 9.41 0.58 -11.39
CA ILE A 155 10.32 1.16 -12.39
C ILE A 155 10.69 2.59 -12.00
N ASN A 156 9.72 3.43 -11.65
CA ASN A 156 9.99 4.79 -11.14
C ASN A 156 10.96 4.75 -9.94
N ARG A 157 10.78 3.78 -9.04
CA ARG A 157 11.62 3.65 -7.85
C ARG A 157 13.05 3.19 -8.18
N PHE A 158 13.22 2.26 -9.12
CA PHE A 158 14.55 1.88 -9.63
C PHE A 158 15.24 3.06 -10.31
N CYS A 159 14.49 3.84 -11.11
CA CYS A 159 15.01 5.06 -11.74
C CYS A 159 15.56 6.04 -10.70
N GLN A 160 14.81 6.31 -9.63
CA GLN A 160 15.23 7.20 -8.54
C GLN A 160 16.45 6.71 -7.74
N ASN A 161 16.66 5.40 -7.70
CA ASN A 161 17.77 4.79 -6.97
C ASN A 161 19.01 4.52 -7.84
N GLY A 162 19.00 4.93 -9.12
CA GLY A 162 20.12 4.74 -10.04
C GLY A 162 20.34 3.29 -10.50
N MET A 163 19.35 2.42 -10.29
CA MET A 163 19.42 0.99 -10.59
C MET A 163 19.01 0.72 -12.04
N ALA A 164 19.93 1.01 -12.95
CA ALA A 164 19.68 1.07 -14.39
C ALA A 164 19.35 -0.29 -15.02
N ASP A 165 19.96 -1.38 -14.53
CA ASP A 165 19.74 -2.72 -15.06
C ASP A 165 18.32 -3.21 -14.76
N GLU A 166 17.89 -3.07 -13.51
CA GLU A 166 16.56 -3.45 -13.05
C GLU A 166 15.47 -2.56 -13.67
N ALA A 167 15.73 -1.25 -13.79
CA ALA A 167 14.82 -0.32 -14.45
C ALA A 167 14.59 -0.68 -15.94
N PHE A 168 15.58 -1.27 -16.61
CA PHE A 168 15.47 -1.72 -17.99
C PHE A 168 14.83 -3.11 -18.15
N GLU A 169 15.06 -4.03 -17.21
CA GLU A 169 14.48 -5.39 -17.25
C GLU A 169 12.97 -5.40 -16.99
N LEU A 170 12.49 -4.61 -16.02
CA LEU A 170 11.09 -4.62 -15.61
C LEU A 170 10.09 -4.29 -16.73
N PRO A 171 10.32 -3.31 -17.62
CA PRO A 171 9.49 -3.10 -18.80
C PRO A 171 9.35 -4.32 -19.70
N ILE A 172 10.41 -5.14 -19.84
CA ILE A 172 10.37 -6.36 -20.67
C ILE A 172 9.47 -7.41 -20.01
N GLU A 173 9.52 -7.54 -18.67
CA GLU A 173 8.62 -8.41 -17.92
C GLU A 173 7.16 -7.93 -17.98
N MET A 174 6.97 -6.61 -17.80
CA MET A 174 5.67 -5.93 -17.92
C MET A 174 5.01 -6.24 -19.28
N GLU A 175 5.78 -6.22 -20.36
CA GLU A 175 5.32 -6.59 -21.71
C GLU A 175 4.91 -8.04 -21.84
N ARG A 176 5.67 -8.97 -21.26
CA ARG A 176 5.34 -10.40 -21.26
C ARG A 176 4.03 -10.68 -20.54
N LYS A 177 3.68 -9.88 -19.54
CA LYS A 177 2.38 -9.93 -18.84
C LYS A 177 1.26 -9.15 -19.54
N GLY A 178 1.52 -8.57 -20.71
CA GLY A 178 0.52 -7.86 -21.51
C GLY A 178 0.31 -6.38 -21.12
N PHE A 179 1.18 -5.83 -20.28
CA PHE A 179 1.17 -4.42 -19.92
C PHE A 179 2.22 -3.64 -20.73
N HIS A 180 2.03 -2.33 -20.88
CA HIS A 180 2.98 -1.48 -21.61
C HIS A 180 3.36 -0.26 -20.80
N ALA A 181 4.67 -0.03 -20.69
CA ALA A 181 5.21 1.19 -20.15
C ALA A 181 4.74 2.40 -20.98
N ASP A 182 4.44 3.50 -20.29
CA ASP A 182 4.12 4.75 -20.95
C ASP A 182 5.37 5.48 -21.47
N VAL A 183 5.16 6.55 -22.24
CA VAL A 183 6.28 7.32 -22.82
C VAL A 183 7.13 7.98 -21.72
N SER A 184 6.50 8.40 -20.61
CA SER A 184 7.18 9.09 -19.52
C SER A 184 8.17 8.15 -18.83
N LEU A 185 7.71 6.93 -18.51
CA LEU A 185 8.50 5.89 -17.88
C LEU A 185 9.68 5.47 -18.76
N CYS A 186 9.45 5.27 -20.07
CA CYS A 186 10.53 4.95 -21.00
C CYS A 186 11.56 6.08 -21.13
N ASN A 187 11.16 7.35 -21.07
CA ASN A 187 12.12 8.46 -21.08
C ASN A 187 12.97 8.47 -19.80
N GLN A 188 12.38 8.25 -18.62
CA GLN A 188 13.12 8.17 -17.35
C GLN A 188 14.14 7.04 -17.33
N ILE A 189 13.77 5.86 -17.85
CA ILE A 189 14.72 4.74 -18.00
C ILE A 189 15.81 5.12 -19.00
N GLY A 190 15.46 5.78 -20.10
CA GLY A 190 16.41 6.29 -21.08
C GLY A 190 17.44 7.24 -20.49
N GLU A 191 16.99 8.21 -19.70
CA GLU A 191 17.86 9.16 -18.98
C GLU A 191 18.83 8.42 -18.06
N LEU A 192 18.32 7.51 -17.22
CA LEU A 192 19.16 6.73 -16.31
C LEU A 192 20.19 5.85 -17.06
N LEU A 193 19.80 5.23 -18.16
CA LEU A 193 20.72 4.43 -18.97
C LEU A 193 21.82 5.29 -19.60
N CYS A 194 21.50 6.53 -19.99
CA CYS A 194 22.50 7.47 -20.49
C CYS A 194 23.44 7.92 -19.38
N GLU A 195 22.92 8.25 -18.19
CA GLU A 195 23.73 8.63 -17.01
C GLU A 195 24.67 7.50 -16.56
N THR A 196 24.28 6.24 -16.75
CA THR A 196 25.10 5.06 -16.40
C THR A 196 25.96 4.54 -17.55
N ASN A 197 26.06 5.28 -18.67
CA ASN A 197 26.81 4.89 -19.88
C ASN A 197 26.39 3.55 -20.51
N GLN A 198 25.14 3.12 -20.29
CA GLN A 198 24.57 1.90 -20.87
C GLN A 198 23.92 2.17 -22.23
N THR A 199 24.71 2.70 -23.16
CA THR A 199 24.25 3.21 -24.46
C THR A 199 23.56 2.16 -25.32
N GLU A 200 23.99 0.89 -25.27
CA GLU A 200 23.36 -0.19 -26.04
C GLU A 200 21.94 -0.49 -25.56
N LYS A 201 21.70 -0.50 -24.24
CA LYS A 201 20.35 -0.66 -23.67
C LYS A 201 19.48 0.56 -23.98
N ALA A 202 20.05 1.76 -23.95
CA ALA A 202 19.34 2.98 -24.34
C ALA A 202 18.88 2.93 -25.82
N LYS A 203 19.75 2.51 -26.74
CA LYS A 203 19.38 2.29 -28.16
C LYS A 203 18.29 1.24 -28.32
N MET A 204 18.36 0.13 -27.59
CA MET A 204 17.32 -0.89 -27.59
C MET A 204 15.97 -0.32 -27.14
N LEU A 205 15.96 0.47 -26.06
CA LEU A 205 14.76 1.11 -25.55
C LEU A 205 14.14 2.09 -26.57
N VAL A 206 14.96 2.91 -27.22
CA VAL A 206 14.52 3.80 -28.31
C VAL A 206 13.88 3.03 -29.45
N ASN A 207 14.48 1.91 -29.88
CA ASN A 207 13.91 1.07 -30.92
C ASN A 207 12.55 0.47 -30.52
N ILE A 208 12.38 0.09 -29.24
CA ILE A 208 11.10 -0.38 -28.70
C ILE A 208 10.06 0.75 -28.74
N MET A 209 10.43 1.97 -28.36
CA MET A 209 9.52 3.13 -28.42
C MET A 209 9.09 3.46 -29.86
N ILE A 210 10.02 3.46 -30.80
CA ILE A 210 9.75 3.73 -32.22
C ILE A 210 8.82 2.67 -32.82
N LYS A 211 9.08 1.38 -32.56
CA LYS A 211 8.21 0.28 -33.01
C LYS A 211 6.78 0.41 -32.49
N ARG A 212 6.58 1.06 -31.34
CA ARG A 212 5.27 1.33 -30.74
C ARG A 212 4.59 2.59 -31.26
N GLY A 213 5.20 3.30 -32.22
CA GLY A 213 4.71 4.59 -32.68
C GLY A 213 4.79 5.69 -31.62
N LYS A 214 5.62 5.52 -30.59
CA LYS A 214 5.82 6.49 -29.51
C LYS A 214 7.08 7.31 -29.81
N CYS A 215 6.98 8.64 -29.68
CA CYS A 215 8.12 9.53 -29.90
C CYS A 215 9.00 9.60 -28.65
N PRO A 216 10.27 9.17 -28.71
CA PRO A 216 11.24 9.43 -27.64
C PRO A 216 11.48 10.93 -27.51
N LYS A 217 11.57 11.46 -26.29
CA LYS A 217 11.96 12.86 -26.11
C LYS A 217 13.46 13.00 -26.37
N THR A 218 13.82 13.95 -27.24
CA THR A 218 15.20 14.16 -27.72
C THR A 218 16.20 14.53 -26.64
N VAL A 219 15.76 15.17 -25.54
CA VAL A 219 16.64 15.65 -24.46
C VAL A 219 17.26 14.52 -23.64
N SER A 220 16.57 13.38 -23.51
CA SER A 220 16.98 12.23 -22.70
C SER A 220 18.10 11.40 -23.35
N PHE A 221 18.25 11.45 -24.68
CA PHE A 221 19.17 10.59 -25.44
C PHE A 221 20.29 11.34 -26.15
N THR A 222 20.31 12.68 -26.10
CA THR A 222 21.39 13.50 -26.67
C THR A 222 22.75 13.23 -26.04
N SER A 223 22.79 12.78 -24.79
CA SER A 223 24.03 12.38 -24.09
C SER A 223 24.55 10.99 -24.49
N ALA A 224 23.72 10.12 -25.10
CA ALA A 224 24.16 8.80 -25.59
C ALA A 224 24.69 8.82 -27.04
N ILE A 225 24.57 9.96 -27.73
CA ILE A 225 24.95 10.14 -29.14
C ILE A 225 26.19 11.07 -29.29
N SER A 226 26.66 11.67 -28.19
CA SER A 226 27.87 12.51 -28.12
C SER A 226 29.05 11.68 -27.63
#